data_AF-A0A1G5HLI7-F1
#
_entry.id   AF-A0A1G5HLI7-F1
#
_cell.length_a   1.000
_cell.length_b   1.000
_cell.length_c   1.000
_cell.angle_alpha   90.00
_cell.angle_beta   90.00
_cell.angle_gamma   90.00
#
_symmetry.space_group_name_H-M   'P 1'
#
loop_
_entity.id
_entity.type
_entity.pdbx_description
1 polymer ?
#
loop_
_entity_poly.entity_id
_entity_poly.type
_entity_poly.pdbx_seq_one_letter_code
_entity_poly.pdbx_strand_id
1 'polypeptide(L)' 'MINQLMDLAITEKNYATVSFLNWFVDEQVEEMAMMNSLLKRVRRIIGNDSAIYMMDDELAKRIFTPPAK' A
#
# COMPACT_ATOMS: atom_id res chain seq x y z
N MET A 1 3.98 -13.48 -0.05
CA MET A 1 4.20 -12.01 0.08
C MET A 1 5.52 -11.64 -0.59
N ILE A 2 5.71 -10.38 -0.99
CA ILE A 2 6.95 -9.92 -1.65
C ILE A 2 8.22 -10.27 -0.85
N ASN A 3 8.12 -10.27 0.49
CA ASN A 3 9.20 -10.65 1.39
C ASN A 3 9.74 -12.06 1.13
N GLN A 4 8.88 -13.03 0.79
CA GLN A 4 9.32 -14.40 0.50
C GLN A 4 10.16 -14.48 -0.78
N LEU A 5 9.85 -13.63 -1.77
CA LEU A 5 10.65 -13.51 -2.99
C LEU A 5 11.97 -12.81 -2.71
N MET A 6 11.97 -11.78 -1.86
CA MET A 6 13.18 -11.10 -1.40
C MET A 6 14.10 -12.07 -0.64
N ASP A 7 13.56 -12.85 0.30
CA ASP A 7 14.30 -13.84 1.08
C ASP A 7 14.94 -14.90 0.19
N LEU A 8 14.21 -15.38 -0.83
CA LEU A 8 14.74 -16.32 -1.82
C LEU A 8 15.87 -15.69 -2.65
N ALA A 9 15.68 -14.46 -3.14
CA ALA A 9 16.70 -13.76 -3.93
C ALA A 9 17.99 -13.50 -3.13
N ILE A 10 17.86 -13.17 -1.84
CA ILE A 10 19.00 -13.05 -0.92
C ILE A 10 19.70 -14.40 -0.72
N THR A 11 18.92 -15.46 -0.50
CA THR A 11 19.43 -16.82 -0.27
C THR A 11 20.22 -17.34 -1.47
N GLU A 12 19.72 -17.08 -2.68
CA GLU A 12 20.37 -17.45 -3.95
C GLU A 12 21.49 -16.48 -4.37
N LYS A 13 21.73 -15.41 -3.59
CA LYS A 13 22.67 -14.32 -3.91
C LYS A 13 22.39 -13.68 -5.28
N ASN A 14 21.12 -13.62 -5.68
CA ASN A 14 20.69 -12.99 -6.93
C ASN A 14 20.51 -11.48 -6.72
N TYR A 15 21.63 -10.74 -6.72
CA TYR A 15 21.65 -9.31 -6.43
C TYR A 15 20.84 -8.46 -7.42
N ALA A 16 20.73 -8.89 -8.68
CA ALA A 16 19.89 -8.22 -9.67
C ALA A 16 18.41 -8.29 -9.26
N THR A 17 17.96 -9.46 -8.80
CA THR A 17 16.58 -9.64 -8.33
C THR A 17 16.34 -8.93 -7.01
N VAL A 18 17.31 -8.92 -6.08
CA VAL A 18 17.23 -8.09 -4.86
C VAL A 18 17.04 -6.61 -5.21
N SER A 19 17.86 -6.07 -6.11
CA SER A 19 17.74 -4.67 -6.55
C SER A 19 16.39 -4.38 -7.20
N PHE A 20 15.85 -5.33 -7.96
CA PHE A 20 14.53 -5.19 -8.57
C PHE A 20 13.40 -5.23 -7.54
N LEU A 21 13.47 -6.12 -6.55
CA LEU A 21 12.43 -6.32 -5.54
C LEU A 21 12.39 -5.21 -4.49
N ASN A 22 13.48 -4.45 -4.29
CA ASN A 22 13.52 -3.34 -3.34
C ASN A 22 12.39 -2.33 -3.57
N TRP A 23 12.14 -1.94 -4.82
CA TRP A 23 11.06 -1.01 -5.14
C TRP A 23 9.69 -1.54 -4.71
N PHE A 24 9.43 -2.84 -4.91
CA PHE A 24 8.17 -3.45 -4.48
C PHE A 24 8.05 -3.52 -2.96
N VAL A 25 9.15 -3.73 -2.25
CA VAL A 25 9.14 -3.71 -0.77
C VAL A 25 8.79 -2.31 -0.28
N ASP A 26 9.42 -1.28 -0.84
CA ASP A 26 9.17 0.11 -0.49
C ASP A 26 7.71 0.50 -0.79
N GLU A 27 7.21 0.17 -1.98
CA GLU A 27 5.82 0.40 -2.39
C GLU A 27 4.84 -0.28 -1.42
N GLN A 28 5.11 -1.52 -0.99
CA GLN A 28 4.24 -2.21 -0.04
C GLN A 28 4.19 -1.51 1.33
N VAL A 29 5.27 -0.85 1.77
CA VAL A 29 5.27 -0.05 3.01
C VAL A 29 4.33 1.15 2.87
N GLU A 30 4.38 1.86 1.74
CA GLU A 30 3.50 2.99 1.46
C GLU A 30 2.03 2.57 1.34
N GLU A 31 1.75 1.48 0.60
CA GLU A 31 0.41 0.93 0.45
C GLU A 31 -0.18 0.52 1.81
N MET A 32 0.60 -0.17 2.65
CA MET A 32 0.15 -0.57 3.99
C MET A 32 -0.13 0.65 4.89
N ALA A 33 0.69 1.71 4.80
CA ALA A 33 0.45 2.93 5.56
C ALA A 33 -0.88 3.60 5.15
N MET A 34 -1.13 3.69 3.84
CA MET A 34 -2.39 4.19 3.28
C MET A 34 -3.59 3.35 3.73
N MET A 35 -3.52 2.02 3.58
CA MET A 35 -4.61 1.12 3.96
C MET A 35 -4.91 1.22 5.46
N ASN A 36 -3.88 1.31 6.31
CA ASN A 36 -4.06 1.53 7.74
C ASN A 36 -4.76 2.86 8.05
N SER A 37 -4.45 3.92 7.31
CA SER A 37 -5.14 5.21 7.42
C SER A 37 -6.62 5.09 7.06
N LEU A 38 -6.94 4.44 5.95
CA LEU A 38 -8.33 4.20 5.51
C LEU A 38 -9.11 3.36 6.53
N LEU A 39 -8.52 2.28 7.05
CA LEU A 39 -9.14 1.46 8.08
C LEU A 39 -9.43 2.25 9.37
N LYS A 40 -8.52 3.17 9.76
CA LYS A 40 -8.77 4.08 10.91
C LYS A 40 -9.96 5.00 10.63
N ARG A 41 -10.12 5.52 9.41
CA ARG A 41 -11.27 6.34 9.02
C ARG A 41 -12.57 5.54 9.07
N VAL A 42 -12.60 4.34 8.48
CA VAL A 42 -13.78 3.45 8.51
C VAL A 42 -14.19 3.13 9.95
N ARG A 43 -13.24 2.79 10.83
CA ARG A 43 -13.52 2.53 12.25
C ARG A 43 -14.13 3.74 12.98
N ARG A 44 -13.79 4.97 12.59
CA ARG A 44 -14.37 6.19 13.16
C ARG A 44 -15.79 6.49 12.68
N ILE A 45 -16.18 5.93 11.53
CA ILE A 45 -17.48 6.16 10.88
C ILE A 45 -18.58 5.24 11.45
N ILE A 46 -18.23 4.20 12.21
CA ILE A 46 -19.19 3.24 12.77
C ILE A 46 -20.35 3.98 13.48
N GLY A 47 -21.57 3.74 13.02
CA GLY A 47 -22.79 4.37 13.55
C GLY A 47 -23.19 5.70 12.87
N ASN A 48 -22.51 6.12 11.80
CA ASN A 48 -22.86 7.29 11.00
C ASN A 48 -22.86 6.96 9.50
N ASP A 49 -24.02 6.55 9.00
CA ASP A 49 -24.19 6.14 7.60
C ASP A 49 -23.92 7.29 6.62
N SER A 50 -24.23 8.54 6.95
CA SER A 50 -23.92 9.67 6.07
C SER A 50 -22.41 9.86 5.87
N ALA A 51 -21.61 9.56 6.90
CA ALA A 51 -20.15 9.69 6.82
C ALA A 51 -19.48 8.62 5.94
N ILE A 52 -20.15 7.48 5.68
CA ILE A 52 -19.62 6.48 4.73
C ILE A 52 -19.73 6.98 3.28
N TYR A 53 -20.85 7.62 2.92
CA TYR A 53 -21.06 8.20 1.59
C TYR A 53 -20.09 9.35 1.32
N MET A 54 -19.85 10.21 2.33
CA MET A 54 -18.85 11.27 2.20
C MET A 54 -17.43 10.72 2.02
N MET A 55 -17.08 9.62 2.68
CA MET A 55 -15.78 8.97 2.51
C MET A 55 -15.65 8.35 1.11
N ASP A 56 -16.71 7.73 0.60
CA ASP A 56 -16.74 7.16 -0.76
C ASP A 56 -16.51 8.25 -1.83
N ASP A 57 -17.25 9.37 -1.74
CA ASP A 57 -17.09 10.52 -2.64
C ASP A 57 -15.66 11.11 -2.63
N GLU A 58 -14.98 11.10 -1.47
CA GLU A 58 -13.58 11.51 -1.38
C GLU A 58 -12.63 10.51 -2.03
N LEU A 59 -12.87 9.21 -1.85
CA LEU A 59 -12.04 8.16 -2.45
C LEU A 59 -12.21 8.09 -3.97
N ALA A 60 -13.40 8.39 -4.50
CA ALA A 60 -13.68 8.45 -5.93
C ALA A 60 -12.85 9.54 -6.66
N LYS A 61 -12.38 10.56 -5.94
CA LYS A 61 -11.55 11.65 -6.51
C LYS A 61 -10.07 11.30 -6.60
N ARG A 62 -9.63 10.14 -6.10
CA ARG A 62 -8.22 9.75 -6.10
C ARG A 62 -7.74 9.49 -7.52
N ILE A 63 -6.59 10.06 -7.86
CA ILE A 63 -5.91 9.87 -9.15
C ILE A 63 -4.63 9.10 -8.87
N PHE A 64 -4.30 8.16 -9.76
CA PHE A 64 -3.01 7.49 -9.71
C PHE A 64 -1.89 8.48 -10.05
N THR A 65 -1.01 8.72 -9.09
CA THR A 65 0.20 9.50 -9.32
C THR A 65 1.38 8.54 -9.27
N PRO A 66 2.02 8.23 -10.40
CA PRO A 66 3.17 7.33 -10.41
C PRO A 66 4.34 7.95 -9.60
N PRO A 67 5.12 7.13 -8.88
CA PRO A 67 6.28 7.61 -8.14
C PRO A 67 7.32 8.23 -9.10
N ALA A 68 8.01 9.27 -8.62
CA ALA A 68 9.12 9.88 -9.35
C ALA A 68 10.28 8.88 -9.44
N LYS A 69 10.85 8.73 -10.63
CA LYS A 69 12.00 7.87 -10.89
C LYS A 69 13.25 8.31 -10.14
#